data_AF-A0A3D5SNB4-F1
#
_entry.id   AF-A0A3D5SNB4-F1
#
_cell.length_a   1.000
_cell.length_b   1.000
_cell.length_c   1.000
_cell.angle_alpha   90.00
_cell.angle_beta   90.00
_cell.angle_gamma   90.00
#
_symmetry.space_group_name_H-M   'P 1'
#
loop_
_entity.id
_entity.type
_entity.pdbx_description
1 polymer ?
#
loop_
_entity_poly.entity_id
_entity_poly.type
_entity_poly.pdbx_seq_one_letter_code
_entity_poly.pdbx_strand_id
1 'polypeptide(L)' 'MTPSLAYAESAMPAAVRTRESRTEGPPLPLAVSVRDLVKHYGDGTEANRGINLDVQRGEVVAILGPNGAG' A
#
# COMPACT_ATOMS: atom_id res chain seq x y z
N MET A 1 -41.94 -13.52 35.89
CA MET A 1 -42.02 -12.16 35.33
C MET A 1 -40.98 -11.29 36.03
N THR A 2 -39.77 -11.29 35.48
CA THR A 2 -38.68 -10.31 35.68
C THR A 2 -37.76 -10.45 34.47
N PRO A 3 -37.46 -9.41 33.67
CA PRO A 3 -36.36 -9.45 32.72
C PRO A 3 -35.08 -8.99 33.43
N SER A 4 -33.96 -9.69 33.22
CA SER A 4 -32.67 -9.26 33.76
C SER A 4 -31.59 -9.35 32.68
N LEU A 5 -31.02 -8.18 32.40
CA LEU A 5 -29.74 -7.87 31.78
C LEU A 5 -29.60 -8.11 30.27
N ALA A 6 -29.82 -7.00 29.56
CA ALA A 6 -29.16 -6.68 28.31
C ALA A 6 -27.66 -6.96 28.39
N TYR A 7 -27.16 -7.77 27.46
CA TYR A 7 -25.75 -7.83 27.10
C TYR A 7 -25.58 -7.08 25.78
N ALA A 8 -25.59 -5.75 25.87
CA ALA A 8 -25.10 -4.88 24.82
C ALA A 8 -23.58 -4.71 24.97
N GLU A 9 -22.92 -4.46 23.84
CA GLU A 9 -21.50 -4.12 23.68
C GLU A 9 -20.48 -5.27 23.71
N SER A 10 -20.21 -5.80 22.52
CA SER A 10 -18.83 -5.84 22.06
C SER A 10 -18.80 -5.17 20.69
N ALA A 11 -18.51 -3.88 20.71
CA ALA A 11 -18.31 -3.05 19.54
C ALA A 11 -17.22 -3.68 18.66
N MET A 12 -17.64 -4.16 17.49
CA MET A 12 -16.72 -4.47 16.39
C MET A 12 -15.90 -3.19 16.09
N PRO A 13 -14.57 -3.26 16.01
CA PRO A 13 -13.76 -2.07 15.81
C PRO A 13 -14.12 -1.40 14.48
N ALA A 14 -14.10 -0.07 14.55
CA ALA A 14 -14.45 0.89 13.52
C ALA A 14 -14.09 0.43 12.10
N ALA A 15 -15.06 0.58 11.20
CA ALA A 15 -14.92 0.46 9.76
C ALA A 15 -13.53 0.92 9.29
N VAL A 16 -12.81 0.01 8.64
CA VAL A 16 -11.65 0.34 7.82
C VAL A 16 -12.15 1.33 6.77
N ARG A 17 -11.98 2.63 7.03
CA ARG A 17 -12.23 3.67 6.04
C ARG A 17 -11.10 3.56 5.03
N THR A 18 -11.34 2.83 3.95
CA THR A 18 -10.60 3.00 2.71
C THR A 18 -10.73 4.48 2.35
N ARG A 19 -9.70 5.28 2.66
CA ARG A 19 -9.66 6.67 2.21
C ARG A 19 -9.60 6.60 0.69
N GLU A 20 -10.71 6.89 0.03
CA GLU A 20 -10.74 7.14 -1.40
C GLU A 20 -9.69 8.20 -1.75
N SER A 21 -9.06 7.98 -2.90
CA SER A 21 -7.96 8.75 -3.46
C SER A 21 -8.22 10.25 -3.36
N ARG A 22 -7.36 10.95 -2.62
CA ARG A 22 -7.30 12.42 -2.63
C ARG A 22 -6.74 12.87 -3.98
N THR A 23 -7.54 12.86 -5.03
CA THR A 23 -7.11 13.30 -6.38
C THR A 23 -7.45 14.77 -6.65
N GLU A 24 -8.09 15.47 -5.71
CA GLU A 24 -8.38 16.90 -5.87
C GLU A 24 -7.31 17.76 -5.18
N GLY A 25 -6.26 18.07 -5.95
CA GLY A 25 -5.19 18.99 -5.61
C GLY A 25 -4.06 18.93 -6.65
N PRO A 26 -3.25 19.99 -6.82
CA PRO A 26 -2.07 19.90 -7.66
C PRO A 26 -1.18 18.75 -7.17
N PRO A 27 -0.54 17.98 -8.07
CA PRO A 27 0.29 16.83 -7.69
C PRO A 27 1.29 17.24 -6.62
N LEU A 28 1.33 16.48 -5.53
CA LEU A 28 2.32 16.73 -4.50
C LEU A 28 3.71 16.42 -5.07
N PRO A 29 4.77 17.09 -4.59
CA PRO A 29 6.13 16.78 -5.01
C PRO A 29 6.43 15.29 -4.86
N LEU A 30 7.17 14.74 -5.83
CA LEU A 30 7.66 13.37 -5.76
C LEU A 30 8.59 13.22 -4.54
N ALA A 31 8.30 12.24 -3.70
CA ALA A 31 9.17 11.81 -2.61
C ALA A 31 10.13 10.71 -3.06
N VAL A 32 9.69 9.85 -3.98
CA VAL A 32 10.51 8.82 -4.62
C VAL A 32 10.32 8.91 -6.12
N SER A 33 11.42 8.85 -6.88
CA SER A 33 11.39 8.74 -8.33
C SER A 33 12.46 7.74 -8.76
N VAL A 34 12.03 6.69 -9.46
CA VAL A 34 12.85 5.60 -9.98
C VAL A 34 12.65 5.57 -11.49
N ARG A 35 13.76 5.52 -12.22
CA ARG A 35 13.76 5.39 -13.68
C ARG A 35 14.64 4.24 -14.11
N ASP A 36 14.11 3.41 -15.00
CA ASP A 36 14.78 2.28 -15.65
C ASP A 36 15.62 1.42 -14.70
N LEU A 37 15.09 1.13 -13.50
CA LEU A 37 15.80 0.34 -12.51
C LEU A 37 15.94 -1.12 -12.96
N VAL A 38 17.18 -1.54 -13.13
CA VAL A 38 17.58 -2.90 -13.47
C VAL A 38 18.37 -3.51 -12.33
N LYS A 39 18.14 -4.79 -12.04
CA LYS A 39 18.89 -5.55 -11.04
C LYS A 39 19.22 -6.93 -11.56
N HIS A 40 20.51 -7.24 -11.56
CA HIS A 40 21.02 -8.59 -11.76
C HIS A 40 21.75 -9.06 -10.50
N TYR A 41 21.57 -10.33 -10.17
CA TYR A 41 22.39 -11.04 -9.18
C TYR A 41 23.58 -11.71 -9.87
N GLY A 42 24.61 -12.04 -9.09
CA GLY A 42 25.87 -12.59 -9.61
C GLY A 42 25.74 -14.00 -10.20
N ASP A 43 24.64 -14.70 -9.92
CA ASP A 43 24.26 -15.99 -10.50
C ASP A 43 23.61 -15.86 -11.89
N GLY A 44 23.43 -14.62 -12.38
CA GLY A 44 22.78 -14.32 -13.66
C GLY A 44 21.27 -14.07 -13.54
N THR A 45 20.68 -14.15 -12.35
CA THR A 45 19.25 -13.87 -12.16
C THR A 45 18.94 -12.39 -12.38
N GLU A 46 18.06 -12.10 -13.34
CA GLU A 46 17.53 -10.75 -13.60
C GLU A 46 16.26 -10.50 -12.78
N ALA A 47 16.42 -9.80 -11.66
CA ALA A 47 15.34 -9.52 -10.72
C ALA A 47 14.45 -8.37 -11.17
N ASN A 48 15.03 -7.25 -11.62
CA ASN A 48 14.27 -6.07 -12.05
C ASN A 48 14.65 -5.70 -13.49
N ARG A 49 13.65 -5.39 -14.32
CA ARG A 49 13.80 -5.18 -15.78
C ARG A 49 13.31 -3.80 -16.21
N GLY A 50 13.98 -2.74 -15.77
CA GLY A 50 13.65 -1.37 -16.15
C GLY A 50 12.40 -0.85 -15.44
N ILE A 51 12.40 -0.91 -14.11
CA ILE A 51 11.27 -0.43 -13.30
C ILE A 51 11.23 1.10 -13.28
N ASN A 52 10.06 1.66 -13.58
CA ASN A 52 9.75 3.07 -13.47
C ASN A 52 8.69 3.26 -12.37
N LEU A 53 8.98 4.08 -11.37
CA LEU A 53 8.09 4.34 -10.24
C LEU A 53 8.20 5.80 -9.78
N ASP A 54 7.05 6.42 -9.55
CA ASP A 54 6.94 7.71 -8.87
C ASP A 54 6.03 7.55 -7.66
N VAL A 55 6.45 8.11 -6.52
CA VAL A 55 5.66 8.15 -5.29
C VAL A 55 5.61 9.58 -4.80
N GLN A 56 4.40 10.11 -4.62
CA GLN A 56 4.19 11.45 -4.12
C GLN A 56 4.41 11.53 -2.61
N ARG A 57 4.71 12.73 -2.10
CA ARG A 57 4.84 12.95 -0.66
C ARG A 57 3.54 12.62 0.07
N GLY A 58 3.60 11.70 1.04
CA GLY A 58 2.45 11.27 1.83
C GLY A 58 1.62 10.16 1.20
N GLU A 59 2.04 9.66 0.03
CA GLU A 59 1.48 8.46 -0.59
C GLU A 59 2.04 7.20 0.07
N VAL A 60 1.19 6.19 0.24
CA VAL A 60 1.58 4.87 0.72
C VAL A 60 1.33 3.88 -0.41
N VAL A 61 2.40 3.25 -0.90
CA VAL A 61 2.35 2.29 -2.00
C VAL A 61 2.75 0.91 -1.48
N ALA A 62 1.99 -0.11 -1.88
CA ALA A 62 2.33 -1.51 -1.67
C ALA A 62 2.68 -2.16 -3.00
N ILE A 63 3.85 -2.79 -3.08
CA ILE A 63 4.28 -3.60 -4.21
C ILE A 63 4.14 -5.07 -3.80
N LEU A 64 3.45 -5.85 -4.62
CA LEU A 64 3.21 -7.27 -4.37
C LEU A 64 3.66 -8.09 -5.58
N GLY A 65 4.22 -9.27 -5.29
CA GLY A 65 4.61 -10.24 -6.30
C GLY A 65 4.82 -11.62 -5.68
N PRO A 66 4.84 -12.69 -6.49
CA PRO A 66 5.20 -14.02 -6.02
C PRO A 66 6.64 -14.06 -5.49
N ASN A 67 6.98 -15.13 -4.75
CA ASN A 67 8.35 -15.34 -4.28
C ASN A 67 9.32 -15.38 -5.46
N GLY A 68 10.36 -14.55 -5.40
CA GLY A 68 11.35 -14.43 -6.47
C GLY A 68 10.94 -13.53 -7.64
N ALA A 69 9.86 -12.75 -7.54
CA ALA A 69 9.45 -11.82 -8.61
C ALA A 69 10.53 -10.79 -8.95
N GLY A 70 11.27 -10.34 -7.93
CA GLY A 70 12.21 -9.23 -8.05
C GLY A 70 11.51 -7.89 -8.09
#